data_AF-A0A537ZEB1-F1
#
_entry.id   AF-A0A537ZEB1-F1
#
_cell.length_a   1.000
_cell.length_b   1.000
_cell.length_c   1.000
_cell.angle_alpha   90.00
_cell.angle_beta   90.00
_cell.angle_gamma   90.00
#
_symmetry.space_group_name_H-M   'P 1'
#
loop_
_entity.id
_entity.type
_entity.pdbx_description
1 polymer ?
#
loop_
_entity_poly.entity_id
_entity_poly.type
_entity_poly.pdbx_seq_one_letter_code
_entity_poly.pdbx_strand_id
1 'polypeptide(L)'
;MLEMFRRDQFRQDLLIERCHELIALDDRLQELDTLVAAAVSSRRAAPAARCACGAPLASGSHFCGNCGRPVPATPAVVRCANCGAPLPADAKFCAACGHASAPAETPEIAPDADSWAG
;
A
#
# COMPACT_ATOMS: atom_id res chain seq x y z
N MET A 1 4.74 -48.46 2.62
CA MET A 1 6.08 -48.68 3.22
C MET A 1 6.40 -50.18 3.29
N LEU A 2 6.34 -50.91 2.17
CA LEU A 2 6.53 -52.39 2.15
C LEU A 2 7.21 -52.88 0.85
N GLU A 3 7.92 -51.98 0.15
CA GLU A 3 8.66 -52.28 -1.08
C GLU A 3 10.18 -52.21 -0.91
N MET A 4 10.70 -51.71 0.22
CA MET A 4 12.15 -51.57 0.46
C MET A 4 12.82 -52.79 1.12
N PHE A 5 12.07 -53.79 1.59
CA PHE A 5 12.64 -54.90 2.39
C PHE A 5 12.01 -56.28 2.11
N ARG A 6 11.75 -56.64 0.86
CA ARG A 6 11.51 -58.07 0.54
C ARG A 6 12.77 -58.71 -0.01
N ARG A 7 13.45 -59.46 0.87
CA ARG A 7 14.60 -60.36 0.64
C ARG A 7 15.93 -59.64 0.39
N ASP A 8 16.80 -59.54 1.39
CA ASP A 8 18.29 -59.40 1.40
C ASP A 8 19.07 -58.68 0.27
N GLN A 9 18.43 -57.97 -0.63
CA GLN A 9 19.04 -57.22 -1.73
C GLN A 9 18.41 -55.83 -1.69
N PHE A 10 19.13 -54.89 -1.09
CA PHE A 10 18.78 -53.48 -1.09
C PHE A 10 18.53 -53.04 -2.53
N ARG A 11 17.28 -52.64 -2.84
CA ARG A 11 16.90 -52.19 -4.19
C ARG A 11 17.37 -50.76 -4.40
N GLN A 12 18.68 -50.61 -4.61
CA GLN A 12 19.35 -49.33 -4.81
C GLN A 12 18.72 -48.52 -5.94
N ASP A 13 18.31 -49.17 -7.02
CA ASP A 13 17.69 -48.51 -8.17
C ASP A 13 16.37 -47.83 -7.81
N LEU A 14 15.51 -48.50 -7.04
CA LEU A 14 14.22 -47.93 -6.61
C LEU A 14 14.44 -46.73 -5.68
N LEU A 15 15.45 -46.78 -4.83
CA LEU A 15 15.80 -45.65 -3.98
C LEU A 15 16.29 -44.46 -4.82
N ILE A 16 17.12 -44.71 -5.83
CA ILE A 16 17.59 -43.67 -6.75
C ILE A 16 16.41 -43.03 -7.51
N GLU A 17 15.49 -43.83 -8.04
CA GLU A 17 14.28 -43.34 -8.71
C GLU A 17 13.43 -42.45 -7.78
N ARG A 18 13.19 -42.89 -6.55
CA ARG A 18 12.45 -42.11 -5.56
C ARG A 18 13.21 -40.84 -5.15
N CYS A 19 14.54 -40.88 -5.04
CA CYS A 19 15.35 -39.69 -4.80
C CYS A 19 15.26 -38.69 -5.96
N HIS A 20 15.26 -39.15 -7.21
CA HIS A 20 15.08 -38.30 -8.38
C HIS A 20 13.69 -37.64 -8.39
N GLU A 21 12.65 -38.38 -8.04
CA GLU A 21 11.30 -37.82 -7.90
C GLU A 21 11.22 -36.75 -6.80
N LEU A 22 11.88 -36.97 -5.66
CA LEU A 22 11.95 -35.97 -4.59
C LEU A 22 12.67 -34.69 -5.04
N ILE A 23 13.81 -34.82 -5.73
CA ILE A 23 14.55 -33.67 -6.27
C ILE A 23 13.67 -32.88 -7.26
N ALA A 24 12.96 -33.57 -8.16
CA ALA A 24 12.08 -32.93 -9.12
C ALA A 24 10.92 -32.17 -8.44
N LEU A 25 10.39 -32.70 -7.32
CA LEU A 25 9.39 -32.02 -6.53
C LEU A 25 9.97 -30.80 -5.82
N ASP A 26 11.16 -30.89 -5.25
CA ASP A 26 11.85 -29.78 -4.59
C ASP A 26 12.13 -28.64 -5.59
N ASP A 27 12.59 -28.95 -6.81
CA ASP A 27 12.79 -27.97 -7.87
C ASP A 27 11.49 -27.25 -8.22
N ARG A 28 10.37 -27.98 -8.32
CA ARG A 28 9.07 -27.39 -8.61
C ARG A 28 8.56 -26.51 -7.46
N LEU A 29 8.82 -26.91 -6.21
CA LEU A 29 8.49 -26.10 -5.04
C LEU A 29 9.28 -24.78 -5.05
N GLN A 30 10.59 -24.83 -5.35
CA GLN A 30 11.42 -23.64 -5.46
C GLN A 30 10.91 -22.70 -6.57
N GLU A 31 10.54 -23.24 -7.73
CA GLU A 31 9.94 -22.43 -8.80
C GLU A 31 8.67 -21.72 -8.31
N LEU A 32 7.78 -22.44 -7.63
CA LEU A 32 6.56 -21.86 -7.07
C LEU A 32 6.85 -20.78 -6.02
N ASP A 33 7.82 -21.02 -5.14
CA ASP A 33 8.24 -20.04 -4.13
C ASP A 33 8.77 -18.76 -4.79
N THR A 34 9.56 -18.87 -5.86
CA THR A 34 10.04 -17.68 -6.60
C THR A 34 8.88 -16.90 -7.22
N LEU A 35 7.90 -17.57 -7.80
CA LEU A 35 6.71 -16.94 -8.38
C LEU A 35 5.87 -16.23 -7.30
N VAL A 36 5.68 -16.87 -6.15
CA VAL A 36 4.94 -16.28 -5.02
C VAL A 36 5.70 -15.07 -4.46
N ALA A 37 7.01 -15.17 -4.28
CA ALA A 37 7.84 -14.07 -3.80
C ALA A 37 7.77 -12.86 -4.74
N ALA A 38 7.81 -13.08 -6.06
CA ALA A 38 7.65 -12.03 -7.06
C ALA A 38 6.25 -11.39 -6.99
N ALA A 39 5.19 -12.21 -6.89
CA ALA A 39 3.80 -11.75 -6.84
C ALA A 39 3.42 -11.02 -5.55
N VAL A 40 4.11 -11.30 -4.44
CA VAL A 40 3.91 -10.59 -3.16
C VAL A 40 4.77 -9.33 -3.10
N SER A 41 6.00 -9.37 -3.63
CA SER A 41 6.88 -8.19 -3.68
C SER A 41 6.29 -7.08 -4.56
N SER A 42 5.67 -7.43 -5.69
CA SER A 42 4.93 -6.48 -6.52
C SER A 42 3.66 -5.93 -5.84
N ARG A 43 3.10 -6.65 -4.86
CA ARG A 43 1.91 -6.25 -4.09
C ARG A 43 2.21 -5.57 -2.75
N ARG A 44 3.47 -5.34 -2.39
CA ARG A 44 3.80 -4.45 -1.26
C ARG A 44 3.45 -3.01 -1.66
N ALA A 45 2.18 -2.67 -1.53
CA ALA A 45 1.74 -1.29 -1.51
C ALA A 45 2.58 -0.53 -0.47
N ALA A 46 3.00 0.69 -0.80
CA ALA A 46 3.69 1.59 0.11
C ALA A 46 3.04 1.55 1.50
N PRO A 47 3.83 1.68 2.60
CA PRO A 47 3.30 1.56 3.96
C PRO A 47 2.04 2.42 4.09
N ALA A 48 0.93 1.80 4.51
CA ALA A 48 -0.35 2.47 4.61
C ALA A 48 -0.18 3.75 5.44
N ALA A 49 -0.38 4.91 4.81
CA ALA A 49 -0.27 6.19 5.49
C ALA A 49 -1.16 6.15 6.74
N ARG A 50 -0.66 6.65 7.87
CA ARG A 50 -1.44 6.70 9.11
C ARG A 50 -1.98 8.10 9.29
N CYS A 51 -3.23 8.17 9.76
CA CYS A 51 -3.76 9.43 10.23
C CYS A 51 -3.08 9.85 11.54
N ALA A 52 -3.11 11.13 11.90
CA ALA A 52 -2.69 11.62 13.21
C ALA A 52 -3.45 10.95 14.39
N CYS A 53 -4.64 10.39 14.14
CA CYS A 53 -5.38 9.61 15.14
C CYS A 53 -4.89 8.15 15.29
N GLY A 54 -3.89 7.73 14.51
CA GLY A 54 -3.32 6.37 14.53
C GLY A 54 -3.98 5.35 13.59
N ALA A 55 -5.15 5.68 13.03
CA ALA A 55 -5.87 4.78 12.11
C ALA A 55 -5.16 4.65 10.74
N PRO A 56 -5.20 3.46 10.11
CA PRO A 56 -4.67 3.27 8.76
C PRO A 56 -5.54 4.01 7.74
N LEU A 57 -4.91 4.76 6.84
CA LEU A 57 -5.57 5.43 5.73
C LEU A 57 -5.58 4.50 4.52
N ALA A 58 -6.73 4.40 3.86
CA ALA A 58 -6.83 3.72 2.58
C ALA A 58 -6.05 4.52 1.52
N SER A 59 -5.38 3.82 0.62
CA SER A 59 -4.68 4.44 -0.51
C SER A 59 -5.64 5.30 -1.33
N GLY A 60 -5.33 6.59 -1.49
CA GLY A 60 -6.16 7.54 -2.24
C GLY A 60 -7.35 8.14 -1.46
N SER A 61 -7.45 7.91 -0.14
CA SER A 61 -8.48 8.57 0.68
C SER A 61 -8.12 10.03 0.99
N HIS A 62 -9.07 10.94 0.81
CA HIS A 62 -8.93 12.36 1.16
C HIS A 62 -9.25 12.66 2.63
N PHE A 63 -10.04 11.79 3.27
CA PHE A 63 -10.45 11.90 4.68
C PHE A 63 -10.22 10.60 5.42
N CYS A 64 -9.91 10.70 6.71
CA CYS A 64 -9.84 9.53 7.59
C CYS A 64 -11.24 9.00 7.92
N GLY A 65 -11.53 7.74 7.58
CA GLY A 65 -12.81 7.11 7.90
C GLY A 65 -13.09 6.95 9.40
N ASN A 66 -12.07 7.07 10.26
CA ASN A 66 -12.22 6.96 11.71
C ASN A 66 -12.48 8.32 12.39
N CYS A 67 -11.73 9.37 12.01
CA CYS A 67 -11.80 10.67 12.69
C CYS A 67 -12.32 11.83 11.83
N GLY A 68 -12.59 11.60 10.53
CA GLY A 68 -13.12 12.61 9.60
C GLY A 68 -12.15 13.72 9.18
N ARG A 69 -10.91 13.72 9.70
CA ARG A 69 -9.89 14.73 9.37
C ARG A 69 -9.36 14.53 7.94
N PRO A 70 -9.00 15.62 7.23
CA PRO A 70 -8.38 15.53 5.92
C PRO A 70 -6.98 14.91 6.02
N VAL A 71 -6.60 14.14 5.00
CA VAL A 71 -5.29 13.49 4.92
C VAL A 71 -4.28 14.50 4.34
N PRO A 72 -3.13 14.73 5.03
CA PRO A 72 -2.18 15.76 4.62
C PRO A 72 -1.46 15.46 3.29
N ALA A 73 -1.47 14.20 2.84
CA ALA A 73 -0.82 13.75 1.61
C ALA A 73 -1.69 13.93 0.34
N THR A 74 -2.92 14.43 0.47
CA THR A 74 -3.82 14.71 -0.66
C THR A 74 -4.13 16.19 -0.71
N PRO A 75 -4.39 16.78 -1.90
CA PRO A 75 -4.81 18.17 -2.00
C PRO A 75 -6.00 18.39 -1.07
N ALA A 76 -5.95 19.45 -0.27
CA ALA A 76 -6.96 19.72 0.74
C ALA A 76 -8.34 19.77 0.05
N VAL A 77 -9.31 19.03 0.56
CA VAL A 77 -10.68 19.02 0.05
C VAL A 77 -11.57 19.74 1.06
N VAL A 78 -12.21 20.82 0.63
CA VAL A 78 -13.12 21.64 1.43
C VAL A 78 -14.55 21.32 1.02
N ARG A 79 -15.52 21.43 1.94
CA ARG A 79 -16.95 21.27 1.60
C ARG A 79 -17.50 22.60 1.09
N CYS A 80 -18.33 22.55 0.06
CA CYS A 80 -19.07 23.72 -0.38
C CYS A 80 -19.99 24.23 0.73
N ALA A 81 -19.91 25.52 1.06
CA ALA A 81 -20.76 26.15 2.07
C ALA A 81 -22.26 26.11 1.72
N ASN A 82 -22.60 26.02 0.42
CA ASN A 82 -23.98 26.04 -0.04
C ASN A 82 -24.61 24.64 -0.17
N CYS A 83 -23.89 23.67 -0.77
CA CYS A 83 -24.46 22.34 -1.06
C CYS A 83 -23.77 21.17 -0.34
N GLY A 84 -22.69 21.43 0.41
CA GLY A 84 -21.94 20.38 1.12
C GLY A 84 -21.11 19.44 0.25
N ALA A 85 -21.11 19.62 -1.08
CA ALA A 85 -20.32 18.80 -2.01
C ALA A 85 -18.81 18.99 -1.77
N PRO A 86 -18.00 17.93 -1.94
CA PRO A 86 -16.54 18.01 -1.80
C PRO A 86 -15.94 18.82 -2.96
N LEU A 87 -15.05 19.76 -2.64
CA LEU A 87 -14.34 20.63 -3.57
C LEU A 87 -12.85 20.61 -3.27
N PRO A 88 -11.96 20.64 -4.27
CA PRO A 88 -10.55 20.90 -4.02
C PRO A 88 -10.38 22.31 -3.42
N ALA A 89 -9.43 22.49 -2.50
CA ALA A 89 -9.18 23.75 -1.82
C ALA A 89 -8.84 24.90 -2.78
N ASP A 90 -8.27 24.56 -3.94
CA ASP A 90 -7.91 25.53 -4.98
C ASP A 90 -9.07 25.82 -5.96
N ALA A 91 -10.23 25.18 -5.80
CA ALA A 91 -11.37 25.45 -6.67
C ALA A 91 -11.96 26.83 -6.38
N LYS A 92 -12.17 27.63 -7.43
CA LYS A 92 -12.86 28.92 -7.36
C LYS A 92 -14.39 28.77 -7.39
N PHE A 93 -14.89 27.64 -7.91
CA PHE A 93 -16.31 27.39 -8.11
C PHE A 93 -16.67 25.95 -7.77
N CYS A 94 -17.88 25.77 -7.23
CA CYS A 94 -18.44 24.46 -6.96
C CYS A 94 -18.92 23.80 -8.25
N ALA A 95 -18.35 22.65 -8.62
CA ALA A 95 -18.79 21.88 -9.79
C ALA A 95 -20.21 21.30 -9.65
N ALA A 96 -20.73 21.20 -8.42
CA ALA A 96 -22.06 20.63 -8.15
C ALA A 96 -23.18 21.68 -8.09
N CYS A 97 -22.91 22.90 -7.63
CA CYS A 97 -23.95 23.94 -7.45
C CYS A 97 -23.61 25.30 -8.06
N GLY A 98 -22.43 25.47 -8.66
CA GLY A 98 -21.99 26.72 -9.29
C GLY A 98 -21.60 27.84 -8.33
N HIS A 99 -21.73 27.64 -7.01
CA HIS A 99 -21.40 28.67 -6.02
C HIS A 99 -19.88 28.90 -5.92
N ALA A 100 -19.47 30.15 -5.77
CA ALA A 100 -18.06 30.50 -5.62
C ALA A 100 -17.51 30.02 -4.26
N SER A 101 -16.39 29.31 -4.28
CA SER A 101 -15.65 28.94 -3.06
C SER A 101 -14.56 30.00 -2.83
N ALA A 102 -14.54 30.59 -1.64
CA ALA A 102 -13.46 31.49 -1.25
C ALA A 102 -12.16 30.65 -1.18
N PRO A 103 -11.16 30.91 -2.04
CA PRO A 103 -9.88 30.23 -1.94
C PRO A 103 -9.24 30.65 -0.61
N ALA A 104 -8.86 29.66 0.20
CA ALA A 104 -8.02 29.94 1.37
C ALA A 104 -6.63 30.30 0.85
N GLU A 105 -6.26 31.57 1.02
CA GLU A 105 -4.91 32.06 0.77
C GLU A 105 -3.88 31.16 1.43
N THR A 106 -2.87 30.85 0.63
CA THR A 106 -1.60 30.23 0.99
C THR A 106 -1.12 30.80 2.33
N PRO A 107 -0.80 29.99 3.35
CA PRO A 107 -0.08 30.50 4.50
C PRO A 107 1.34 30.81 4.01
N GLU A 108 1.57 32.05 3.60
CA GLU A 108 2.89 32.60 3.39
C GLU A 108 3.62 32.53 4.73
N ILE A 109 4.54 31.57 4.81
CA ILE A 109 5.55 31.50 5.85
C ILE A 109 6.33 32.81 5.74
N ALA A 110 6.13 33.71 6.69
CA ALA A 110 7.01 34.86 6.89
C ALA A 110 8.42 34.33 7.21
N PRO A 111 9.45 34.65 6.41
CA PRO A 111 10.81 34.47 6.87
C PRO A 111 11.14 35.62 7.82
N ASP A 112 11.10 35.32 9.12
CA ASP A 112 11.78 36.13 10.12
C ASP A 112 13.28 36.11 9.84
N ALA A 113 13.86 37.25 9.47
CA ALA A 113 15.20 37.68 9.90
C ALA A 113 15.60 38.98 9.17
N ASP A 114 15.13 40.10 9.70
CA ASP A 114 15.93 41.33 9.70
C ASP A 114 17.22 41.07 10.51
N SER A 115 18.18 40.44 9.84
CA SER A 115 19.57 40.31 10.25
C SER A 115 20.34 41.57 9.84
N TRP A 116 19.95 42.74 10.36
CA TRP A 116 20.83 43.92 10.40
C TRP A 116 20.28 45.04 11.28
N ALA A 117 20.83 45.21 12.50
CA ALA A 117 21.16 46.48 13.15
C ALA A 117 21.46 46.28 14.65
N GLY A 118 22.66 46.69 15.10
CA GLY A 118 22.96 46.97 16.52
C GLY A 118 24.26 46.36 17.02
#